data_AF-A0A410Q370-F1
#
_entry.id   AF-A0A410Q370-F1
#
_cell.length_a   1.000
_cell.length_b   1.000
_cell.length_c   1.000
_cell.angle_alpha   90.00
_cell.angle_beta   90.00
_cell.angle_gamma   90.00
#
_symmetry.space_group_name_H-M   'P 1'
#
loop_
_entity.id
_entity.type
_entity.pdbx_description
1 polymer ?
#
loop_
_entity_poly.entity_id
_entity_poly.type
_entity_poly.pdbx_seq_one_letter_code
_entity_poly.pdbx_strand_id
1 'polypeptide(L)'
;MKRSRCWTRRGDLEKSREFIKRVICLLKLTGSLLLIFAGTLLGFTESRKLTVRVESLESFLRFLSAAKTEVRYSAVPVVQIVARHGRELSFLRECVKRCGQGEGFADAWKRAALNSGKGDGFAAHDIELLLSFGEGFGASDTDGQLSHMELFSGLFGTNLKSAREDRNRKSKLYLMLGVFAGLFSALMLC
;
A
#
# COMPACT_ATOMS: atom_id res chain seq x y z
N MET A 1 41.57 -59.69 22.71
CA MET A 1 41.80 -58.39 22.02
C MET A 1 40.80 -58.00 20.90
N LYS A 2 39.78 -58.81 20.56
CA LYS A 2 38.74 -58.45 19.56
C LYS A 2 37.53 -57.69 20.13
N ARG A 3 37.16 -57.92 21.41
CA ARG A 3 36.01 -57.25 22.04
C ARG A 3 36.22 -55.74 22.20
N SER A 4 37.39 -55.28 22.65
CA SER A 4 37.66 -53.83 22.86
C SER A 4 37.55 -52.99 21.58
N ARG A 5 37.97 -53.53 20.43
CA ARG A 5 37.86 -52.88 19.11
C ARG A 5 36.42 -52.77 18.58
N CYS A 6 35.52 -53.65 19.03
CA CYS A 6 34.11 -53.65 18.61
C CYS A 6 33.29 -52.58 19.37
N TRP A 7 33.67 -52.27 20.61
CA TRP A 7 33.05 -51.22 21.41
C TRP A 7 33.40 -49.81 20.91
N THR A 8 34.67 -49.56 20.55
CA THR A 8 35.11 -48.27 19.97
C THR A 8 34.44 -47.99 18.62
N ARG A 9 34.30 -49.00 17.75
CA ARG A 9 33.60 -48.85 16.45
C ARG A 9 32.11 -48.52 16.61
N ARG A 10 31.47 -49.02 17.67
CA ARG A 10 30.03 -48.81 17.92
C ARG A 10 29.77 -47.38 18.45
N GLY A 11 30.64 -46.89 19.34
CA GLY A 11 30.58 -45.50 19.83
C GLY A 11 30.87 -44.45 18.74
N ASP A 12 31.79 -44.73 17.81
CA ASP A 12 32.08 -43.82 16.69
C ASP A 12 30.92 -43.71 15.69
N LEU A 13 30.21 -44.83 15.43
CA LEU A 13 29.01 -44.85 14.59
C LEU A 13 27.83 -44.10 15.24
N GLU A 14 27.71 -44.16 16.56
CA GLU A 14 26.67 -43.47 17.32
C GLU A 14 26.93 -41.96 17.37
N LYS A 15 28.19 -41.56 17.60
CA LYS A 15 28.64 -40.16 17.55
C LYS A 15 28.48 -39.56 16.15
N SER A 16 28.80 -40.32 15.10
CA SER A 16 28.58 -39.92 13.71
C SER A 16 27.07 -39.77 13.38
N ARG A 17 26.23 -40.68 13.86
CA ARG A 17 24.76 -40.60 13.69
C ARG A 17 24.16 -39.38 14.38
N GLU A 18 24.60 -39.04 15.59
CA GLU A 18 24.19 -37.83 16.30
C GLU A 18 24.68 -36.56 15.62
N PHE A 19 25.89 -36.57 15.04
CA PHE A 19 26.41 -35.44 14.28
C PHE A 19 25.59 -35.21 13.00
N ILE A 20 25.26 -36.27 12.26
CA ILE A 20 24.43 -36.22 11.05
C ILE A 20 23.02 -35.70 11.38
N LYS A 21 22.39 -36.17 12.47
CA LYS A 21 21.08 -35.66 12.92
C LYS A 21 21.11 -34.16 13.22
N ARG A 22 22.15 -33.66 13.90
CA ARG A 22 22.31 -32.23 14.22
C ARG A 22 22.47 -31.39 12.96
N VAL A 23 23.28 -31.85 12.00
CA VAL A 23 23.49 -31.15 10.72
C VAL A 23 22.20 -31.10 9.90
N ILE A 24 21.43 -32.20 9.83
CA ILE A 24 20.13 -32.24 9.14
C ILE A 24 19.11 -31.29 9.80
N CYS A 25 19.07 -31.25 11.14
CA CYS A 25 18.18 -30.35 11.88
C CYS A 25 18.51 -28.87 11.61
N LEU A 26 19.79 -28.50 11.63
CA LEU A 26 20.25 -27.15 11.32
C LEU A 26 19.91 -26.76 9.88
N LEU A 27 20.13 -27.65 8.91
CA LEU A 27 19.84 -27.39 7.50
C LEU A 27 18.34 -27.13 7.26
N LYS A 28 17.48 -27.93 7.91
CA LYS A 28 16.02 -27.77 7.88
C LYS A 28 15.57 -26.44 8.48
N LEU A 29 16.12 -26.04 9.64
CA LEU A 29 15.81 -24.77 10.28
C LEU A 29 16.23 -23.57 9.42
N THR A 30 17.42 -23.62 8.82
CA THR A 30 17.85 -22.55 7.91
C THR A 30 16.97 -22.47 6.67
N GLY A 31 16.57 -23.61 6.09
CA GLY A 31 15.70 -23.65 4.90
C GLY A 31 14.30 -23.11 5.17
N SER A 32 13.68 -23.49 6.29
CA SER A 32 12.35 -22.99 6.67
C SER A 32 12.37 -21.49 6.98
N LEU A 33 13.39 -21.01 7.70
CA LEU A 33 13.54 -19.60 8.03
C LEU A 33 13.68 -18.74 6.76
N LEU A 34 14.44 -19.22 5.77
CA LEU A 34 14.68 -18.51 4.51
C LEU A 34 13.40 -18.41 3.66
N LEU A 35 12.59 -19.47 3.63
CA LEU A 35 11.29 -19.47 2.95
C LEU A 35 10.28 -18.53 3.61
N ILE A 36 10.23 -18.51 4.95
CA ILE A 36 9.37 -17.57 5.71
C ILE A 36 9.79 -16.13 5.44
N PHE A 37 11.10 -15.85 5.42
CA PHE A 37 11.62 -14.51 5.20
C PHE A 37 11.33 -14.02 3.78
N ALA A 38 11.53 -14.87 2.77
CA ALA A 38 11.20 -14.56 1.38
C ALA A 38 9.71 -14.27 1.18
N GLY A 39 8.83 -15.08 1.79
CA GLY A 39 7.38 -14.88 1.73
C GLY A 39 6.91 -13.60 2.42
N THR A 40 7.53 -13.27 3.57
CA THR A 40 7.19 -12.08 4.36
C THR A 40 7.62 -10.79 3.67
N LEU A 41 8.81 -10.76 3.05
CA LEU A 41 9.30 -9.61 2.30
C LEU A 41 8.40 -9.27 1.10
N LEU A 42 8.07 -10.27 0.29
CA LEU A 42 7.16 -10.09 -0.85
C LEU A 42 5.76 -9.66 -0.39
N GLY A 43 5.32 -10.17 0.77
CA GLY A 43 4.04 -9.78 1.35
C GLY A 43 3.99 -8.33 1.85
N PHE A 44 5.09 -7.87 2.44
CA PHE A 44 5.20 -6.53 2.97
C PHE A 44 5.18 -5.46 1.87
N THR A 45 5.83 -5.71 0.74
CA THR A 45 5.83 -4.77 -0.40
C THR A 45 4.43 -4.55 -0.99
N GLU A 46 3.64 -5.62 -1.10
CA GLU A 46 2.27 -5.49 -1.62
C GLU A 46 1.32 -4.91 -0.58
N SER A 47 1.49 -5.24 0.70
CA SER A 47 0.71 -4.62 1.78
C SER A 47 0.94 -3.11 1.83
N ARG A 48 2.18 -2.65 1.67
CA ARG A 48 2.51 -1.21 1.64
C ARG A 48 1.78 -0.46 0.53
N LYS A 49 1.73 -1.00 -0.69
CA LYS A 49 1.00 -0.35 -1.79
C LYS A 49 -0.47 -0.12 -1.47
N LEU A 50 -1.12 -1.10 -0.84
CA LEU A 50 -2.53 -0.99 -0.45
C LEU A 50 -2.72 0.04 0.66
N THR A 51 -1.80 0.10 1.63
CA THR A 51 -1.85 1.11 2.70
C THR A 51 -1.68 2.52 2.14
N VAL A 52 -0.68 2.75 1.27
CA VAL A 52 -0.45 4.05 0.64
C VAL A 52 -1.68 4.49 -0.18
N ARG A 53 -2.28 3.58 -0.96
CA ARG A 53 -3.52 3.88 -1.71
C ARG A 53 -4.64 4.37 -0.78
N VAL A 54 -4.84 3.70 0.36
CA VAL A 54 -5.86 4.07 1.35
C VAL A 54 -5.56 5.46 1.94
N GLU A 55 -4.32 5.72 2.32
CA GLU A 55 -3.89 7.01 2.88
C GLU A 55 -4.09 8.16 1.88
N SER A 56 -3.80 7.93 0.60
CA SER A 56 -3.97 8.95 -0.45
C SER A 56 -5.43 9.24 -0.76
N LEU A 57 -6.29 8.23 -0.77
CA LEU A 57 -7.75 8.42 -0.90
C LEU A 57 -8.32 9.17 0.30
N GLU A 58 -7.87 8.86 1.53
CA GLU A 58 -8.28 9.60 2.73
C GLU A 58 -7.82 11.06 2.67
N SER A 59 -6.58 11.30 2.28
CA SER A 59 -6.02 12.64 2.13
C SER A 59 -6.78 13.45 1.07
N PHE A 60 -7.19 12.80 -0.03
CA PHE A 60 -8.01 13.46 -1.05
C PHE A 60 -9.43 13.78 -0.57
N LEU A 61 -10.07 12.89 0.19
CA LEU A 61 -11.38 13.16 0.79
C LEU A 61 -11.33 14.30 1.83
N ARG A 62 -10.24 14.38 2.62
CA ARG A 62 -10.01 15.52 3.52
C ARG A 62 -9.86 16.83 2.74
N PHE A 63 -9.09 16.80 1.65
CA PHE A 63 -8.99 17.93 0.73
C PHE A 63 -10.36 18.35 0.19
N LEU A 64 -11.17 17.41 -0.32
CA LEU A 64 -12.52 17.70 -0.84
C LEU A 64 -13.41 18.33 0.24
N SER A 65 -13.38 17.81 1.47
CA SER A 65 -14.17 18.35 2.59
C SER A 65 -13.76 19.79 2.94
N ALA A 66 -12.45 20.06 3.01
CA ALA A 66 -11.94 21.41 3.27
C ALA A 66 -12.28 22.37 2.12
N ALA A 67 -12.07 21.94 0.88
CA ALA A 67 -12.39 22.72 -0.30
C ALA A 67 -13.90 23.01 -0.41
N LYS A 68 -14.77 22.06 -0.05
CA LYS A 68 -16.23 22.25 -0.04
C LYS A 68 -16.65 23.35 0.94
N THR A 69 -15.99 23.39 2.09
CA THR A 69 -16.24 24.43 3.10
C THR A 69 -15.79 25.80 2.60
N GLU A 70 -14.60 25.88 2.00
CA GLU A 70 -14.12 27.14 1.38
C GLU A 70 -15.03 27.60 0.24
N VAL A 71 -15.39 26.74 -0.72
CA VAL A 71 -16.31 27.10 -1.83
C VAL A 71 -17.66 27.61 -1.32
N ARG A 72 -18.18 27.02 -0.23
CA ARG A 72 -19.46 27.43 0.36
C ARG A 72 -19.43 28.82 1.00
N TYR A 73 -18.32 29.18 1.65
CA TYR A 73 -18.25 30.38 2.49
C TYR A 73 -17.32 31.47 1.95
N SER A 74 -16.50 31.17 0.95
CA SER A 74 -15.47 32.04 0.42
C SER A 74 -15.45 31.97 -1.12
N ALA A 75 -15.63 33.11 -1.78
CA ALA A 75 -15.52 33.24 -3.23
C ALA A 75 -14.04 33.27 -3.69
N VAL A 76 -13.25 32.30 -3.24
CA VAL A 76 -11.81 32.23 -3.47
C VAL A 76 -11.52 31.42 -4.74
N PRO A 77 -10.56 31.82 -5.58
CA PRO A 77 -10.18 31.05 -6.76
C PRO A 77 -9.73 29.63 -6.40
N VAL A 78 -10.16 28.66 -7.21
CA VAL A 78 -9.92 27.22 -7.00
C VAL A 78 -8.44 26.88 -6.79
N VAL A 79 -7.54 27.55 -7.51
CA VAL A 79 -6.08 27.38 -7.37
C VAL A 79 -5.60 27.66 -5.95
N GLN A 80 -6.14 28.69 -5.29
CA GLN A 80 -5.77 29.02 -3.91
C GLN A 80 -6.30 27.98 -2.91
N ILE A 81 -7.50 27.44 -3.15
CA ILE A 81 -8.06 26.37 -2.33
C ILE A 81 -7.15 25.14 -2.39
N VAL A 82 -6.68 24.77 -3.59
CA VAL A 82 -5.71 23.68 -3.78
C VAL A 82 -4.38 24.00 -3.09
N ALA A 83 -3.88 25.24 -3.17
CA ALA A 83 -2.63 25.63 -2.52
C ALA A 83 -2.69 25.59 -0.97
N ARG A 84 -3.86 25.89 -0.40
CA ARG A 84 -4.08 25.88 1.06
C ARG A 84 -4.26 24.46 1.59
N HIS A 85 -5.09 23.65 0.94
CA HIS A 85 -5.54 22.36 1.47
C HIS A 85 -4.91 21.14 0.79
N GLY A 86 -4.29 21.31 -0.38
CA GLY A 86 -3.72 20.22 -1.18
C GLY A 86 -2.27 19.87 -0.87
N ARG A 87 -1.74 20.22 0.31
CA ARG A 87 -0.29 20.02 0.60
C ARG A 87 0.09 18.57 0.86
N GLU A 88 -0.86 17.73 1.28
CA GLU A 88 -0.64 16.32 1.60
C GLU A 88 -0.34 15.48 0.36
N LEU A 89 -0.87 15.86 -0.81
CA LEU A 89 -0.77 15.10 -2.05
C LEU A 89 0.22 15.76 -3.01
N SER A 90 1.17 14.98 -3.54
CA SER A 90 2.19 15.54 -4.42
C SER A 90 1.61 16.06 -5.74
N PHE A 91 0.57 15.41 -6.27
CA PHE A 91 -0.09 15.88 -7.49
C PHE A 91 -0.77 17.25 -7.32
N LEU A 92 -1.36 17.54 -6.16
CA LEU A 92 -1.99 18.84 -5.92
C LEU A 92 -0.94 19.95 -5.82
N ARG A 93 0.21 19.67 -5.22
CA ARG A 93 1.36 20.61 -5.19
C ARG A 93 1.91 20.87 -6.60
N GLU A 94 2.05 19.82 -7.41
CA GLU A 94 2.49 19.93 -8.80
C GLU A 94 1.47 20.72 -9.65
N CYS A 95 0.17 20.53 -9.42
CA CYS A 95 -0.89 21.30 -10.07
C CYS A 95 -0.76 22.80 -9.77
N VAL A 96 -0.59 23.19 -8.50
CA VAL A 96 -0.41 24.60 -8.10
C VAL A 96 0.86 25.19 -8.70
N LYS A 97 1.96 24.44 -8.72
CA LYS A 97 3.22 24.87 -9.31
C LYS A 97 3.06 25.17 -10.81
N ARG A 98 2.36 24.31 -11.54
CA ARG A 98 2.06 24.47 -12.97
C ARG A 98 1.15 25.67 -13.24
N CYS A 99 0.12 25.87 -12.42
CA CYS A 99 -0.72 27.06 -12.50
C CYS A 99 0.10 28.34 -12.29
N GLY A 100 1.07 28.32 -11.37
CA GLY A 100 2.00 29.43 -11.15
C GLY A 100 2.95 29.71 -12.33
N GLN A 101 3.12 28.76 -13.24
CA GLN A 101 3.89 28.91 -14.48
C GLN A 101 3.04 29.43 -15.66
N GLY A 102 1.76 29.74 -15.42
CA GLY A 102 0.84 30.24 -16.45
C GLY A 102 0.05 29.15 -17.19
N GLU A 103 0.14 27.89 -16.76
CA GLU A 103 -0.69 26.81 -17.31
C GLU A 103 -2.15 26.93 -16.82
N GLY A 104 -3.11 26.69 -17.71
CA GLY A 104 -4.53 26.68 -17.34
C GLY A 104 -4.83 25.60 -16.30
N PHE A 105 -5.74 25.87 -15.36
CA PHE A 105 -6.00 25.00 -14.21
C PHE A 105 -6.37 23.55 -14.62
N ALA A 106 -7.25 23.38 -15.60
CA ALA A 106 -7.68 22.07 -16.07
C ALA A 106 -6.50 21.25 -16.66
N ASP A 107 -5.64 21.88 -17.45
CA ASP A 107 -4.46 21.24 -18.03
C ASP A 107 -3.41 20.91 -16.98
N ALA A 108 -3.15 21.86 -16.07
CA ALA A 108 -2.25 21.68 -14.94
C ALA A 108 -2.69 20.52 -14.05
N TRP A 109 -3.99 20.43 -13.76
CA TRP A 109 -4.60 19.34 -12.99
C TRP A 109 -4.41 18.00 -13.70
N LYS A 110 -4.80 17.93 -14.98
CA LYS A 110 -4.69 16.71 -15.79
C LYS A 110 -3.26 16.19 -15.84
N ARG A 111 -2.28 17.05 -16.13
CA ARG A 111 -0.87 16.67 -16.17
C ARG A 111 -0.35 16.26 -14.81
N ALA A 112 -0.72 16.98 -13.75
CA ALA A 112 -0.27 16.65 -12.40
C ALA A 112 -0.84 15.30 -11.93
N ALA A 113 -2.12 15.03 -12.15
CA ALA A 113 -2.76 13.76 -11.82
C ALA A 113 -2.13 12.58 -12.58
N LEU A 114 -1.84 12.74 -13.88
CA LEU A 114 -1.19 11.70 -14.69
C LEU A 114 0.26 11.44 -14.27
N ASN A 115 1.03 12.49 -13.96
CA ASN A 115 2.46 12.37 -13.66
C ASN A 115 2.72 11.95 -12.21
N SER A 116 1.96 12.49 -11.26
CA SER A 116 2.22 12.33 -9.83
C SER A 116 1.22 11.39 -9.13
N GLY A 117 0.03 11.16 -9.71
CA GLY A 117 -1.00 10.33 -9.08
C GLY A 117 -0.55 8.90 -8.81
N LYS A 118 0.21 8.28 -9.73
CA LYS A 118 0.82 6.96 -9.47
C LYS A 118 1.84 6.99 -8.35
N GLY A 119 2.62 8.08 -8.24
CA GLY A 119 3.60 8.28 -7.17
C GLY A 119 2.96 8.45 -5.79
N ASP A 120 1.79 9.09 -5.75
CA ASP A 120 0.94 9.17 -4.56
C ASP A 120 0.22 7.84 -4.25
N GLY A 121 0.35 6.80 -5.07
CA GLY A 121 -0.23 5.48 -4.81
C GLY A 121 -1.69 5.31 -5.23
N PHE A 122 -2.24 6.22 -6.03
CA PHE A 122 -3.54 6.04 -6.65
C PHE A 122 -3.51 4.89 -7.68
N ALA A 123 -4.58 4.10 -7.72
CA ALA A 123 -4.77 3.10 -8.77
C ALA A 123 -5.20 3.77 -10.10
N ALA A 124 -5.12 3.05 -11.21
CA ALA A 124 -5.51 3.58 -12.52
C ALA A 124 -6.94 4.14 -12.53
N HIS A 125 -7.89 3.40 -11.95
CA HIS A 125 -9.28 3.86 -11.83
C HIS A 125 -9.43 5.10 -10.93
N ASP A 126 -8.63 5.23 -9.87
CA ASP A 126 -8.64 6.43 -9.02
C ASP A 126 -8.12 7.64 -9.79
N ILE A 127 -7.10 7.45 -10.66
CA ILE A 127 -6.57 8.50 -11.53
C ILE A 127 -7.60 8.94 -12.56
N GLU A 128 -8.32 8.01 -13.19
CA GLU A 128 -9.44 8.34 -14.09
C GLU A 128 -10.49 9.19 -13.38
N LEU A 129 -10.85 8.81 -12.14
CA LEU A 129 -11.80 9.57 -11.34
C LEU A 129 -11.27 10.97 -10.97
N LEU A 130 -9.96 11.11 -10.69
CA LEU A 130 -9.32 12.41 -10.48
C LEU A 130 -9.37 13.29 -11.74
N LEU A 131 -9.21 12.70 -12.92
CA LEU A 131 -9.31 13.43 -14.19
C LEU A 131 -10.74 13.93 -14.42
N SER A 132 -11.74 13.06 -14.27
CA SER A 132 -13.15 13.44 -14.39
C SER A 132 -13.57 14.49 -13.36
N PHE A 133 -13.01 14.45 -12.15
CA PHE A 133 -13.24 15.50 -11.16
C PHE A 133 -12.71 16.85 -11.65
N GLY A 134 -11.48 16.88 -12.18
CA GLY A 134 -10.81 18.09 -12.64
C GLY A 134 -11.50 18.79 -13.81
N GLU A 135 -12.20 18.05 -14.67
CA GLU A 135 -12.99 18.60 -15.78
C GLU A 135 -14.14 19.50 -15.32
N GLY A 136 -14.75 19.20 -14.18
CA GLY A 136 -15.84 19.98 -13.59
C GLY A 136 -15.41 20.91 -12.45
N PHE A 137 -14.14 20.90 -12.06
CA PHE A 137 -13.66 21.68 -10.91
C PHE A 137 -13.28 23.10 -11.33
N GLY A 138 -14.10 24.09 -10.94
CA GLY A 138 -13.94 25.50 -11.27
C GLY A 138 -14.70 25.97 -12.52
N ALA A 139 -15.57 25.13 -13.08
CA ALA A 139 -16.34 25.42 -14.29
C ALA A 139 -17.80 25.83 -14.02
N SER A 140 -18.32 25.60 -12.82
CA SER A 140 -19.73 25.84 -12.46
C SER A 140 -19.91 26.93 -11.41
N ASP A 141 -21.16 27.32 -11.22
CA ASP A 141 -21.60 28.17 -10.11
C ASP A 141 -21.46 27.46 -8.76
N THR A 142 -21.62 28.18 -7.66
CA THR A 142 -21.33 27.66 -6.31
C THR A 142 -22.12 26.40 -5.98
N ASP A 143 -23.43 26.36 -6.29
CA ASP A 143 -24.28 25.20 -6.00
C ASP A 143 -23.97 24.01 -6.92
N GLY A 144 -23.69 24.25 -8.20
CA GLY A 144 -23.22 23.22 -9.12
C GLY A 144 -21.87 22.64 -8.66
N GLN A 145 -20.95 23.49 -8.21
CA GLN A 145 -19.63 23.11 -7.72
C GLN A 145 -19.73 22.27 -6.44
N LEU A 146 -20.62 22.64 -5.52
CA LEU A 146 -20.88 21.89 -4.29
C LEU A 146 -21.49 20.51 -4.59
N SER A 147 -22.40 20.43 -5.55
CA SER A 147 -23.03 19.18 -5.99
C SER A 147 -22.01 18.25 -6.67
N HIS A 148 -21.15 18.81 -7.53
CA HIS A 148 -20.04 18.09 -8.15
C HIS A 148 -19.09 17.51 -7.09
N MET A 149 -18.70 18.32 -6.10
CA MET A 149 -17.83 17.86 -5.01
C MET A 149 -18.48 16.78 -4.14
N GLU A 150 -19.79 16.85 -3.90
CA GLU A 150 -20.52 15.83 -3.15
C GLU A 150 -20.53 14.49 -3.90
N LEU A 151 -20.85 14.52 -5.20
CA LEU A 151 -20.85 13.33 -6.05
C LEU A 151 -19.49 12.63 -6.03
N PHE A 152 -18.42 13.38 -6.28
CA PHE A 152 -17.07 12.82 -6.30
C PHE A 152 -16.61 12.38 -4.91
N SER A 153 -17.00 13.08 -3.83
CA SER A 153 -16.73 12.60 -2.46
C SER A 153 -17.36 11.22 -2.21
N GLY A 154 -18.57 10.97 -2.71
CA GLY A 154 -19.21 9.65 -2.66
C GLY A 154 -18.48 8.58 -3.47
N LEU A 155 -18.03 8.91 -4.68
CA LEU A 155 -17.26 8.00 -5.54
C LEU A 155 -15.90 7.64 -4.93
N PHE A 156 -15.14 8.63 -4.47
CA PHE A 156 -13.87 8.40 -3.77
C PHE A 156 -14.07 7.65 -2.45
N GLY A 157 -15.17 7.92 -1.72
CA GLY A 157 -15.53 7.17 -0.52
C GLY A 157 -15.80 5.69 -0.79
N THR A 158 -16.43 5.38 -1.92
CA THR A 158 -16.65 4.00 -2.38
C THR A 158 -15.32 3.31 -2.72
N ASN A 159 -14.43 3.99 -3.45
CA ASN A 159 -13.10 3.46 -3.76
C ASN A 159 -12.25 3.27 -2.50
N LEU A 160 -12.36 4.16 -1.50
CA LEU A 160 -11.69 4.03 -0.21
C LEU A 160 -12.18 2.79 0.54
N LYS A 161 -13.50 2.55 0.55
CA LYS A 161 -14.08 1.35 1.19
C LYS A 161 -13.54 0.08 0.54
N SER A 162 -13.54 0.01 -0.79
CA SER A 162 -12.95 -1.10 -1.55
C SER A 162 -11.46 -1.28 -1.25
N ALA A 163 -10.67 -0.21 -1.24
CA ALA A 163 -9.24 -0.27 -0.93
C ALA A 163 -8.96 -0.77 0.51
N ARG A 164 -9.81 -0.38 1.48
CA ARG A 164 -9.73 -0.88 2.86
C ARG A 164 -10.07 -2.38 2.96
N GLU A 165 -11.08 -2.83 2.22
CA GLU A 165 -11.46 -4.24 2.15
C GLU A 165 -10.34 -5.09 1.53
N ASP A 166 -9.72 -4.62 0.45
CA ASP A 166 -8.56 -5.27 -0.17
C ASP A 166 -7.39 -5.37 0.80
N ARG A 167 -7.09 -4.28 1.53
CA ARG A 167 -6.02 -4.24 2.53
C ARG A 167 -6.26 -5.28 3.63
N ASN A 168 -7.50 -5.34 4.12
CA ASN A 168 -7.87 -6.28 5.17
C ASN A 168 -7.81 -7.73 4.69
N ARG A 169 -8.30 -8.00 3.47
CA ARG A 169 -8.24 -9.32 2.85
C ARG A 169 -6.80 -9.81 2.70
N LYS A 170 -5.90 -8.96 2.17
CA LYS A 170 -4.48 -9.31 2.05
C LYS A 170 -3.81 -9.53 3.42
N SER A 171 -4.09 -8.68 4.40
CA SER A 171 -3.56 -8.84 5.77
C SER A 171 -3.93 -10.21 6.37
N LYS A 172 -5.22 -10.59 6.26
CA LYS A 172 -5.69 -11.91 6.71
C LYS A 172 -5.00 -13.06 5.97
N LEU A 173 -4.78 -12.92 4.67
CA LEU A 173 -4.10 -13.94 3.87
C LEU A 173 -2.65 -14.15 4.34
N TYR A 174 -1.89 -13.08 4.61
CA TYR A 174 -0.53 -13.18 5.15
C TYR A 174 -0.50 -13.80 6.55
N LEU A 175 -1.47 -13.47 7.40
CA LEU A 175 -1.60 -14.08 8.72
C LEU A 175 -1.81 -15.60 8.61
N MET A 176 -2.73 -16.03 7.75
CA MET A 176 -2.97 -17.47 7.51
C MET A 176 -1.73 -18.16 6.97
N LEU A 177 -1.02 -17.55 6.01
CA LEU A 177 0.21 -18.11 5.45
C LEU A 177 1.30 -18.28 6.52
N GLY A 178 1.42 -17.33 7.45
CA GLY A 178 2.33 -17.43 8.59
C GLY A 178 1.98 -18.58 9.53
N VAL A 179 0.69 -18.78 9.84
CA VAL A 179 0.22 -19.91 10.66
C VAL A 179 0.53 -21.25 9.98
N PHE A 180 0.25 -21.38 8.68
CA PHE A 180 0.57 -22.60 7.92
C PHE A 180 2.07 -22.85 7.86
N ALA A 181 2.88 -21.82 7.64
CA ALA A 181 4.34 -21.94 7.64
C ALA A 181 4.89 -22.36 9.02
N GLY A 182 4.32 -21.82 10.10
CA GLY A 182 4.64 -22.22 11.47
C GLY A 182 4.29 -23.68 11.75
N LEU A 183 3.09 -24.11 11.36
CA LEU A 183 2.65 -25.50 11.51
C LEU A 183 3.53 -26.45 10.69
N PHE A 184 3.84 -26.12 9.44
CA PHE A 184 4.74 -26.90 8.60
C PHE A 184 6.15 -27.01 9.20
N SER A 185 6.67 -25.91 9.76
CA SER A 185 7.96 -25.89 10.43
C SER A 185 7.97 -26.78 11.68
N ALA A 186 6.90 -26.76 12.47
CA ALA A 186 6.74 -27.64 13.63
C ALA A 186 6.71 -29.13 13.21
N LEU A 187 5.97 -29.46 12.15
CA LEU A 187 5.90 -30.82 11.61
C LEU A 187 7.24 -31.32 11.05
N MET A 188 8.06 -30.46 10.46
CA MET A 188 9.38 -30.82 9.93
C MET A 188 10.47 -30.98 11.00
N LEU A 189 10.29 -30.30 12.15
CA LEU A 189 11.18 -30.35 13.31
C LEU A 189 10.93 -31.62 14.15
N CYS A 190 9.67 -32.04 14.26
CA CYS A 190 9.28 -33.34 14.79
C CYS A 190 9.77 -34.49 13.88
#